data_AF-A0A937IZX3-F1
#
_entry.id   AF-A0A937IZX3-F1
#
_cell.length_a   1.000
_cell.length_b   1.000
_cell.length_c   1.000
_cell.angle_alpha   90.00
_cell.angle_beta   90.00
_cell.angle_gamma   90.00
#
_symmetry.space_group_name_H-M   'P 1'
#
loop_
_entity.id
_entity.type
_entity.pdbx_description
1 polymer ?
#
loop_
_entity_poly.entity_id
_entity_poly.type
_entity_poly.pdbx_seq_one_letter_code
_entity_poly.pdbx_strand_id
1 'polypeptide(L)'
;MTDGKENIKKTSTWIRFAYMVLFGAILIPLGRFVLAFIVVGQFLMVLVKGRDNANLRKLGNALGQWIYQGILFLTFNSEAKPFPFDEWPDVELTPGYTSDPESDSEIIESDSESDDSDIPSFVSSDGEALKDGDGKDLPKADV
;
A
#
# COMPACT_ATOMS: atom_id res chain seq x y z
N MET A 1 7.01 -55.01 0.47
CA MET A 1 7.11 -53.61 0.95
C MET A 1 7.44 -52.71 -0.24
N THR A 2 6.47 -52.38 -1.08
CA THR A 2 6.67 -51.53 -2.28
C THR A 2 5.47 -50.62 -2.49
N ASP A 3 5.11 -49.84 -1.48
CA ASP A 3 3.99 -48.88 -1.53
C ASP A 3 4.44 -47.47 -1.98
N GLY A 4 5.76 -47.21 -2.00
CA GLY A 4 6.29 -45.89 -2.34
C GLY A 4 6.18 -45.46 -3.81
N LYS A 5 5.95 -46.39 -4.75
CA LYS A 5 5.95 -46.08 -6.20
C LYS A 5 4.63 -45.51 -6.71
N GLU A 6 3.55 -45.68 -5.95
CA GLU A 6 2.18 -45.37 -6.39
C GLU A 6 1.83 -43.89 -6.22
N ASN A 7 2.36 -43.26 -5.17
CA ASN A 7 2.19 -41.83 -4.93
C ASN A 7 3.04 -40.96 -5.88
N ILE A 8 4.20 -41.46 -6.33
CA ILE A 8 5.09 -40.76 -7.27
C ILE A 8 4.49 -40.68 -8.68
N LYS A 9 3.55 -41.59 -9.03
CA LYS A 9 2.85 -41.59 -10.32
C LYS A 9 1.57 -40.74 -10.33
N LYS A 10 1.20 -40.09 -9.22
CA LYS A 10 0.06 -39.17 -9.22
C LYS A 10 0.44 -37.90 -9.98
N THR A 11 -0.06 -37.78 -11.20
CA THR A 11 0.07 -36.60 -12.08
C THR A 11 -0.24 -35.29 -11.36
N SER A 12 -1.17 -35.30 -10.41
CA SER A 12 -1.56 -34.14 -9.59
C SER A 12 -0.43 -33.60 -8.69
N THR A 13 0.54 -34.41 -8.27
CA THR A 13 1.68 -33.93 -7.47
C THR A 13 2.73 -33.29 -8.36
N TRP A 14 2.99 -33.92 -9.52
CA TRP A 14 3.94 -33.41 -10.51
C TRP A 14 3.46 -32.14 -11.20
N ILE A 15 2.14 -31.97 -11.42
CA ILE A 15 1.62 -30.72 -11.96
C ILE A 15 1.84 -29.56 -10.98
N ARG A 16 1.66 -29.79 -9.68
CA ARG A 16 1.91 -28.79 -8.64
C ARG A 16 3.40 -28.42 -8.58
N PHE A 17 4.28 -29.42 -8.68
CA PHE A 17 5.72 -29.19 -8.79
C PHE A 17 6.09 -28.42 -10.07
N ALA A 18 5.51 -28.75 -11.21
CA ALA A 18 5.73 -28.04 -12.46
C ALA A 18 5.32 -26.56 -12.36
N TYR A 19 4.18 -26.26 -11.72
CA TYR A 19 3.77 -24.88 -11.44
C TYR A 19 4.73 -24.16 -10.49
N MET A 20 5.23 -24.83 -9.45
CA MET A 20 6.25 -24.26 -8.57
C MET A 20 7.53 -23.90 -9.33
N VAL A 21 8.01 -24.77 -10.22
CA VAL A 21 9.20 -24.50 -11.04
C VAL A 21 8.91 -23.38 -12.04
N LEU A 22 7.77 -23.41 -12.73
CA LEU A 22 7.38 -22.37 -13.68
C LEU A 22 7.30 -21.00 -13.02
N PHE A 23 6.58 -20.87 -11.92
CA PHE A 23 6.44 -19.59 -11.24
C PHE A 23 7.72 -19.16 -10.51
N GLY A 24 8.34 -20.07 -9.75
CA GLY A 24 9.50 -19.77 -8.91
C GLY A 24 10.80 -19.59 -9.66
N ALA A 25 11.10 -20.48 -10.62
CA ALA A 25 12.38 -20.50 -11.31
C ALA A 25 12.36 -19.73 -12.63
N ILE A 26 11.19 -19.52 -13.25
CA ILE A 26 11.08 -18.90 -14.58
C ILE A 26 10.39 -17.53 -14.48
N LEU A 27 9.12 -17.49 -14.08
CA LEU A 27 8.30 -16.27 -14.15
C LEU A 27 8.77 -15.20 -13.15
N ILE A 28 8.98 -15.54 -11.87
CA ILE A 28 9.43 -14.55 -10.87
C ILE A 28 10.81 -13.96 -11.23
N PRO A 29 11.84 -14.74 -11.58
CA PRO A 29 13.12 -14.20 -12.03
C PRO A 29 13.00 -13.33 -13.28
N LEU A 30 12.16 -13.72 -14.24
CA LEU A 30 11.88 -12.91 -15.43
C LEU A 30 11.20 -11.59 -15.06
N GLY A 31 10.22 -11.61 -14.16
CA GLY A 31 9.57 -10.40 -13.65
C GLY A 31 10.55 -9.48 -12.92
N ARG A 32 11.47 -10.03 -12.11
CA ARG A 32 12.55 -9.25 -11.48
C ARG A 32 13.48 -8.62 -12.50
N PHE A 33 13.78 -9.32 -13.60
CA PHE A 33 14.57 -8.77 -14.70
C PHE A 33 13.84 -7.59 -15.34
N VAL A 34 12.55 -7.73 -15.68
CA VAL A 34 11.72 -6.64 -16.22
C VAL A 34 11.65 -5.46 -15.24
N LEU A 35 11.49 -5.72 -13.94
CA LEU A 35 11.49 -4.70 -12.90
C LEU A 35 12.80 -3.90 -12.92
N ALA A 36 13.95 -4.55 -13.09
CA ALA A 36 15.22 -3.86 -13.22
C ALA A 36 15.25 -2.91 -14.43
N PHE A 37 14.69 -3.30 -15.58
CA PHE A 37 14.55 -2.38 -16.73
C PHE A 37 13.64 -1.21 -16.44
N ILE A 38 12.52 -1.42 -15.76
CA ILE A 38 11.59 -0.34 -15.39
C ILE A 38 12.32 0.67 -14.48
N VAL A 39 13.05 0.19 -13.47
CA VAL A 39 13.81 1.07 -12.56
C VAL A 39 14.87 1.88 -13.32
N VAL A 40 15.66 1.25 -14.18
CA VAL A 40 16.67 1.93 -14.99
C VAL A 40 16.01 2.95 -15.94
N GLY A 41 14.95 2.55 -16.63
CA GLY A 41 14.20 3.43 -17.52
C GLY A 41 13.60 4.63 -16.80
N GLN A 42 13.08 4.43 -15.59
CA GLN A 42 12.55 5.51 -14.75
C GLN A 42 13.64 6.50 -14.36
N PHE A 43 14.78 5.99 -13.91
CA PHE A 43 15.92 6.83 -13.53
C PHE A 43 16.43 7.66 -14.70
N LEU A 44 16.53 7.08 -15.91
CA LEU A 44 16.90 7.81 -17.12
C LEU A 44 15.87 8.87 -17.51
N MET A 45 14.57 8.58 -17.37
CA MET A 45 13.49 9.56 -17.65
C MET A 45 13.58 10.76 -16.71
N VAL A 46 13.77 10.52 -15.40
CA VAL A 46 13.96 11.59 -14.42
C VAL A 46 15.19 12.42 -14.76
N LEU A 47 16.30 11.78 -15.16
CA LEU A 47 17.53 12.49 -15.51
C LEU A 47 17.38 13.39 -16.75
N VAL A 48 16.59 12.97 -17.73
CA VAL A 48 16.39 13.72 -18.99
C VAL A 48 15.25 14.75 -18.88
N LYS A 49 14.17 14.43 -18.16
CA LYS A 49 12.92 15.23 -18.14
C LYS A 49 12.62 15.90 -16.79
N GLY A 50 13.36 15.59 -15.72
CA GLY A 50 13.10 16.07 -14.36
C GLY A 50 11.85 15.49 -13.70
N ARG A 51 11.12 14.62 -14.41
CA ARG A 51 9.88 14.01 -13.91
C ARG A 51 9.79 12.54 -14.28
N ASP A 52 9.06 11.84 -13.45
CA ASP A 52 8.78 10.43 -13.58
C ASP A 52 7.73 10.17 -14.70
N ASN A 53 7.66 8.92 -15.19
CA ASN A 53 6.64 8.51 -16.15
C ASN A 53 5.54 7.69 -15.45
N ALA A 54 4.30 8.19 -15.49
CA ALA A 54 3.14 7.58 -14.86
C ALA A 54 2.86 6.15 -15.37
N ASN A 55 3.04 5.89 -16.66
CA ASN A 55 2.81 4.55 -17.23
C ASN A 55 3.84 3.52 -16.74
N LEU A 56 5.13 3.91 -16.67
CA LEU A 56 6.18 3.04 -16.14
C LEU A 56 5.99 2.79 -14.64
N ARG A 57 5.48 3.77 -13.90
CA ARG A 57 5.11 3.59 -12.49
C ARG A 57 3.93 2.67 -12.30
N LYS A 58 2.87 2.83 -13.10
CA LYS A 58 1.73 1.90 -13.09
C LYS A 58 2.22 0.48 -13.36
N LEU A 59 3.04 0.30 -14.40
CA LEU A 59 3.60 -1.01 -14.75
C LEU A 59 4.49 -1.57 -13.65
N GLY A 60 5.37 -0.75 -13.05
CA GLY A 60 6.26 -1.17 -11.97
C GLY A 60 5.50 -1.58 -10.71
N ASN A 61 4.46 -0.83 -10.34
CA ASN A 61 3.59 -1.15 -9.21
C ASN A 61 2.82 -2.46 -9.46
N ALA A 62 2.19 -2.58 -10.64
CA ALA A 62 1.47 -3.79 -11.03
C ALA A 62 2.40 -5.02 -11.08
N LEU A 63 3.62 -4.87 -11.59
CA LEU A 63 4.63 -5.93 -11.61
C LEU A 63 5.07 -6.33 -10.19
N GLY A 64 5.23 -5.37 -9.29
CA GLY A 64 5.52 -5.64 -7.87
C GLY A 64 4.41 -6.44 -7.20
N GLN A 65 3.15 -6.04 -7.42
CA GLN A 65 1.97 -6.75 -6.91
C GLN A 65 1.88 -8.17 -7.48
N TRP A 66 2.15 -8.33 -8.77
CA TRP A 66 2.18 -9.65 -9.42
C TRP A 66 3.27 -10.57 -8.85
N ILE A 67 4.47 -10.05 -8.56
CA ILE A 67 5.54 -10.83 -7.89
C ILE A 67 5.08 -11.26 -6.50
N TYR A 68 4.46 -10.37 -5.74
CA TYR A 68 3.94 -10.67 -4.40
C TYR A 68 2.88 -11.79 -4.44
N GLN A 69 1.90 -11.68 -5.34
CA GLN A 69 0.91 -12.74 -5.58
C GLN A 69 1.58 -14.07 -5.93
N GLY A 70 2.62 -14.05 -6.78
CA GLY A 70 3.41 -15.23 -7.12
C GLY A 70 4.09 -15.89 -5.92
N ILE A 71 4.64 -15.09 -5.01
CA ILE A 71 5.25 -15.58 -3.77
C ILE A 71 4.18 -16.20 -2.86
N LEU A 72 3.01 -15.57 -2.69
CA LEU A 72 1.91 -16.12 -1.90
C LEU A 72 1.45 -17.48 -2.44
N PHE A 73 1.32 -17.61 -3.76
CA PHE A 73 0.99 -18.87 -4.41
C PHE A 73 2.06 -19.95 -4.14
N LEU A 74 3.34 -19.61 -4.29
CA LEU A 74 4.46 -20.53 -4.06
C LEU A 74 4.57 -21.00 -2.61
N THR A 75 4.26 -20.10 -1.68
CA THR A 75 4.37 -20.34 -0.23
C THR A 75 3.09 -20.93 0.36
N PHE A 76 2.12 -21.32 -0.48
CA PHE A 76 0.83 -21.87 -0.07
C PHE A 76 -0.02 -20.91 0.78
N ASN A 77 0.30 -19.62 0.81
CA ASN A 77 -0.52 -18.60 1.46
C ASN A 77 -1.75 -18.22 0.62
N SER A 78 -1.73 -18.53 -0.68
CA SER A 78 -2.85 -18.32 -1.59
C SER A 78 -2.96 -19.47 -2.61
N GLU A 79 -4.19 -19.81 -3.00
CA GLU A 79 -4.45 -20.74 -4.11
C GLU A 79 -4.67 -20.02 -5.45
N ALA A 80 -4.77 -18.68 -5.43
CA ALA A 80 -4.90 -17.86 -6.63
C ALA A 80 -3.59 -17.90 -7.43
N LYS A 81 -3.68 -18.28 -8.71
CA LYS A 81 -2.52 -18.35 -9.62
C LYS A 81 -2.40 -17.02 -10.34
N PRO A 82 -1.26 -16.31 -10.26
CA PRO A 82 -1.11 -15.04 -10.96
C PRO A 82 -1.16 -15.20 -12.49
N PHE A 83 -1.23 -14.08 -13.21
CA PHE A 83 -1.07 -14.03 -14.67
C PHE A 83 0.08 -14.93 -15.14
N PRO A 84 -0.11 -15.76 -16.19
CA PRO A 84 -1.17 -15.71 -17.20
C PRO A 84 -2.47 -16.47 -16.89
N PHE A 85 -2.65 -17.02 -15.68
CA PHE A 85 -3.84 -17.82 -15.36
C PHE A 85 -4.98 -17.01 -14.72
N ASP A 86 -4.69 -15.77 -14.36
CA ASP A 86 -5.63 -14.80 -13.76
C ASP A 86 -5.30 -13.41 -14.32
N GLU A 87 -6.14 -12.43 -14.00
CA GLU A 87 -6.03 -11.07 -14.50
C GLU A 87 -4.74 -10.38 -14.02
N TRP A 88 -4.20 -9.51 -14.87
CA TRP A 88 -3.07 -8.67 -14.50
C TRP A 88 -3.51 -7.66 -13.44
N PRO A 89 -2.75 -7.46 -12.35
CA PRO A 89 -3.18 -6.57 -11.26
C PRO A 89 -3.38 -5.14 -11.77
N ASP A 90 -4.58 -4.60 -11.56
CA ASP A 90 -4.83 -3.17 -11.73
C ASP A 90 -4.40 -2.44 -10.45
N VAL A 91 -3.61 -1.38 -10.63
CA VAL A 91 -3.02 -0.62 -9.54
C VAL A 91 -3.33 0.85 -9.73
N GLU A 92 -3.76 1.49 -8.65
CA GLU A 92 -3.95 2.93 -8.61
C GLU A 92 -2.61 3.64 -8.57
N LEU A 93 -2.54 4.79 -9.25
CA LEU A 93 -1.35 5.62 -9.29
C LEU A 93 -1.26 6.45 -8.01
N THR A 94 -0.16 6.32 -7.30
CA THR A 94 0.17 7.22 -6.19
C THR A 94 0.69 8.57 -6.70
N PRO A 95 0.65 9.65 -5.88
CA PRO A 95 1.28 10.92 -6.21
C PRO A 95 2.71 10.72 -6.72
N GLY A 96 3.07 11.44 -7.78
CA GLY A 96 4.29 11.16 -8.53
C GLY A 96 5.56 11.74 -7.95
N TYR A 97 6.69 11.19 -8.40
CA TYR A 97 7.99 11.75 -8.12
C TYR A 97 8.30 12.85 -9.14
N THR A 98 8.60 14.03 -8.62
CA THR A 98 9.08 15.18 -9.37
C THR A 98 10.35 15.69 -8.69
N SER A 99 11.36 16.06 -9.47
CA SER A 99 12.59 16.62 -8.90
C SER A 99 12.46 18.12 -8.57
N ASP A 100 11.30 18.71 -8.82
CA ASP A 100 11.03 20.13 -8.58
C ASP A 100 10.55 20.32 -7.13
N PRO A 101 11.36 20.96 -6.25
CA PRO A 101 11.09 21.04 -4.81
C PRO A 101 9.84 21.84 -4.43
N GLU A 102 9.15 22.48 -5.39
CA GLU A 102 8.01 23.37 -5.12
C GLU A 102 6.63 22.71 -5.31
N SER A 103 6.57 21.40 -5.58
CA SER A 103 5.32 20.67 -5.87
C SER A 103 4.92 19.62 -4.83
N ASP A 104 5.49 19.70 -3.62
CA ASP A 104 5.20 18.80 -2.49
C ASP A 104 4.16 19.38 -1.50
N SER A 105 3.21 20.18 -1.99
CA SER A 105 2.10 20.70 -1.15
C SER A 105 0.74 20.61 -1.84
N GLU A 106 0.43 19.46 -2.43
CA GLU A 106 -0.97 19.02 -2.51
C GLU A 106 -1.25 18.16 -1.29
N ILE A 107 -1.79 18.81 -0.26
CA ILE A 107 -2.44 18.15 0.87
C ILE A 107 -3.54 17.29 0.25
N ILE A 108 -3.41 15.97 0.36
CA ILE A 108 -4.51 15.05 0.09
C ILE A 108 -5.55 15.35 1.16
N GLU A 109 -6.51 16.23 0.86
CA GLU A 109 -7.81 16.23 1.52
C GLU A 109 -8.39 14.83 1.27
N SER A 110 -8.10 13.96 2.23
CA SER A 110 -8.91 12.80 2.45
C SER A 110 -10.24 13.38 2.91
N ASP A 111 -11.21 13.43 2.00
CA ASP A 111 -12.64 13.48 2.36
C ASP A 111 -12.94 12.20 3.13
N SER A 112 -12.46 12.13 4.37
CA SER A 112 -13.10 11.36 5.42
C SER A 112 -14.18 12.29 5.93
N GLU A 113 -15.42 12.04 5.51
CA GLU A 113 -16.59 12.42 6.29
C GLU A 113 -16.43 11.79 7.68
N SER A 114 -15.72 12.47 8.57
CA SER A 114 -15.69 12.15 10.00
C SER A 114 -16.93 12.81 10.60
N ASP A 115 -17.95 11.98 10.79
CA ASP A 115 -19.08 12.24 11.67
C ASP A 115 -18.53 12.75 13.02
N ASP A 116 -18.68 14.05 13.27
CA ASP A 116 -18.07 14.80 14.38
C ASP A 116 -18.69 14.44 15.77
N SER A 117 -19.41 13.32 15.87
CA SER A 117 -20.18 12.91 17.04
C SER A 117 -19.42 12.09 18.07
N ASP A 118 -18.21 11.62 17.77
CA ASP A 118 -17.48 10.65 18.62
C ASP A 118 -16.25 11.23 19.36
N ILE A 119 -16.17 12.56 19.55
CA ILE A 119 -15.16 13.13 20.46
C ILE A 119 -15.68 13.03 21.90
N PRO A 120 -15.09 12.17 22.76
CA PRO A 120 -15.50 12.08 24.16
C PRO A 120 -15.26 13.40 24.90
N SER A 121 -16.18 13.76 25.80
CA SER A 121 -16.22 15.02 26.54
C SER A 121 -15.01 15.30 27.46
N PHE A 122 -13.97 14.47 27.46
CA PHE A 122 -12.77 14.65 28.27
C PHE A 122 -11.86 15.78 27.76
N VAL A 123 -12.07 16.28 26.53
CA VAL A 123 -11.31 17.38 25.92
C VAL A 123 -11.90 18.77 26.22
N SER A 124 -13.11 18.85 26.80
CA SER A 124 -13.61 20.11 27.36
C SER A 124 -13.05 20.29 28.77
N SER A 125 -11.83 20.82 28.86
CA SER A 125 -11.28 21.29 30.12
C SER A 125 -12.04 22.56 30.53
N ASP A 126 -12.99 22.39 31.44
CA ASP A 126 -13.66 23.46 32.18
C ASP A 126 -12.60 24.36 32.85
N GLY A 127 -12.37 25.54 32.27
CA GLY A 127 -11.60 26.60 32.91
C GLY A 127 -12.54 27.49 33.72
N GLU A 128 -12.86 27.13 34.96
CA GLU A 128 -13.54 28.05 35.90
C GLU A 128 -13.06 27.85 37.35
N ALA A 129 -12.69 29.01 37.94
CA ALA A 129 -12.73 29.35 39.36
C ALA A 129 -11.68 28.78 40.34
N LEU A 130 -10.64 29.59 40.61
CA LEU A 130 -10.15 29.75 41.98
C LEU A 130 -10.87 30.96 42.62
N LYS A 131 -11.64 30.64 43.64
CA LYS A 131 -12.46 31.50 44.49
C LYS A 131 -11.61 31.95 45.68
N ASP A 132 -11.54 33.25 45.94
CA ASP A 132 -11.33 33.70 47.32
C ASP A 132 -12.25 34.88 47.60
N GLY A 133 -13.09 34.69 48.61
CA GLY A 133 -14.10 35.65 49.01
C GLY A 133 -13.59 36.51 50.15
N ASP A 134 -13.87 37.80 50.09
CA ASP A 134 -14.22 38.53 51.29
C ASP A 134 -15.38 39.46 50.99
N GLY A 135 -16.44 39.33 51.77
CA GLY A 135 -17.67 40.08 51.60
C GLY A 135 -17.56 41.43 52.28
N LYS A 136 -18.21 42.44 51.70
CA LYS A 136 -19.27 43.21 52.37
C LYS A 136 -19.79 44.35 51.49
N ASP A 137 -21.12 44.39 51.46
CA ASP A 137 -21.95 45.59 51.50
C ASP A 137 -22.00 46.50 50.25
N LEU A 138 -23.07 46.29 49.46
CA LEU A 138 -23.80 47.30 48.68
C LEU A 138 -24.05 48.58 49.54
N PRO A 139 -24.24 49.80 48.97
CA PRO A 139 -25.15 50.03 47.85
C PRO A 139 -24.83 51.16 46.85
N LYS A 140 -25.69 51.18 45.82
CA LYS A 140 -25.86 52.12 44.70
C LYS A 140 -25.73 53.61 45.07
N ALA A 141 -25.25 54.40 44.11
CA ALA A 141 -25.80 55.72 43.84
C ALA A 141 -25.56 56.10 42.37
N ASP A 142 -26.65 56.48 41.72
CA ASP A 142 -26.73 57.14 40.42
C ASP A 142 -26.00 58.49 40.42
N VAL A 143 -25.35 58.82 39.29
CA VAL A 143 -25.35 60.11 38.54
C VAL A 143 -24.26 60.03 37.46
#